data_AF-A0A0W0EU91-F1
#
_entry.id   AF-A0A0W0EU91-F1
#
_cell.length_a   1.000
_cell.length_b   1.000
_cell.length_c   1.000
_cell.angle_alpha   90.00
_cell.angle_beta   90.00
_cell.angle_gamma   90.00
#
_symmetry.space_group_name_H-M   'P 1'
#
loop_
_entity.id
_entity.type
_entity.pdbx_description
1 polymer ?
#
loop_
_entity_poly.entity_id
_entity_poly.type
_entity_poly.pdbx_seq_one_letter_code
_entity_poly.pdbx_strand_id
1 'polypeptide(L)'
;MRFFVAIALALAFANGAFATLGLQSYLGGILTKNNHYGAPIPPWKEGCYPGWYYGNNHGKTGGYIPWLKDGLVCKLLDLLPFCIKCPKPQPPPPSYPPPPPHDGYTEVFSGYDGAIQADDYLTFGLVDTVADCKAMCDDVEGCTFFNTYYDINGKDDSPLLTCALFKYCHTKEDAINKGGQNQIGDGRLNYIKDSAGYCKA
;
A
#
# COMPACT_ATOMS: atom_id res chain seq x y z
N MET A 1 -30.98 -11.11 0.72
CA MET A 1 -30.99 -10.56 2.09
C MET A 1 -29.90 -9.50 2.16
N ARG A 2 -30.27 -8.24 2.36
CA ARG A 2 -29.36 -7.09 2.44
C ARG A 2 -28.95 -6.92 3.90
N PHE A 3 -27.68 -7.13 4.24
CA PHE A 3 -27.16 -6.78 5.56
C PHE A 3 -26.69 -5.33 5.53
N PHE A 4 -27.52 -4.44 6.05
CA PHE A 4 -27.12 -3.11 6.44
C PHE A 4 -26.42 -3.22 7.80
N VAL A 5 -25.11 -3.01 7.86
CA VAL A 5 -24.42 -2.78 9.14
C VAL A 5 -24.45 -1.27 9.38
N ALA A 6 -25.43 -0.82 10.16
CA ALA A 6 -25.47 0.54 10.68
C ALA A 6 -24.37 0.70 11.74
N ILE A 7 -23.44 1.63 11.51
CA ILE A 7 -22.39 1.98 12.48
C ILE A 7 -22.99 2.95 13.50
N ALA A 8 -23.21 2.47 14.73
CA ALA A 8 -23.50 3.33 15.85
C ALA A 8 -22.18 3.89 16.43
N LEU A 9 -21.85 5.13 16.09
CA LEU A 9 -20.86 5.93 16.82
C LEU A 9 -21.46 6.35 18.15
N ALA A 10 -21.34 5.49 19.17
CA ALA A 10 -21.59 5.89 20.55
C ALA A 10 -20.39 6.71 21.04
N LEU A 11 -20.49 8.03 20.98
CA LEU A 11 -19.55 8.96 21.61
C LEU A 11 -19.69 8.87 23.13
N ALA A 12 -18.87 8.02 23.76
CA ALA A 12 -18.68 8.03 25.20
C ALA A 12 -17.54 9.00 25.55
N PHE A 13 -17.90 10.26 25.83
CA PHE A 13 -17.01 11.23 26.47
C PHE A 13 -16.94 10.92 27.97
N ALA A 14 -16.06 10.01 28.38
CA ALA A 14 -15.57 9.93 29.76
C ALA A 14 -14.31 9.03 29.82
N ASN A 15 -13.19 9.64 30.21
CA ASN A 15 -11.90 9.03 30.54
C ASN A 15 -11.09 8.46 29.35
N GLY A 16 -10.06 9.22 28.95
CA GLY A 16 -9.15 8.99 27.82
C GLY A 16 -8.25 7.73 27.85
N ALA A 17 -8.65 6.68 28.58
CA ALA A 17 -7.98 5.39 28.59
C ALA A 17 -8.66 4.32 27.70
N PHE A 18 -9.92 4.51 27.30
CA PHE A 18 -10.68 3.52 26.51
C PHE A 18 -10.64 3.76 24.99
N ALA A 19 -10.54 5.00 24.54
CA ALA A 19 -10.39 5.31 23.10
C ALA A 19 -9.03 4.86 22.55
N THR A 20 -7.99 4.87 23.38
CA THR A 20 -6.67 4.34 23.07
C THR A 20 -6.69 2.82 22.95
N LEU A 21 -7.35 2.10 23.84
CA LEU A 21 -7.40 0.62 23.77
C LEU A 21 -8.16 0.09 22.54
N GLY A 22 -9.26 0.71 22.12
CA GLY A 22 -10.00 0.28 20.92
C GLY A 22 -9.25 0.55 19.61
N LEU A 23 -8.60 1.71 19.51
CA LEU A 23 -7.83 2.12 18.33
C LEU A 23 -6.47 1.41 18.25
N GLN A 24 -5.86 1.11 19.39
CA GLN A 24 -4.60 0.37 19.51
C GLN A 24 -4.81 -1.15 19.31
N SER A 25 -5.99 -1.68 19.63
CA SER A 25 -6.36 -3.06 19.27
C SER A 25 -6.71 -3.20 17.78
N TYR A 26 -7.32 -2.18 17.18
CA TYR A 26 -7.62 -2.13 15.75
C TYR A 26 -6.35 -1.90 14.90
N LEU A 27 -5.57 -0.86 15.18
CA LEU A 27 -4.35 -0.55 14.42
C LEU A 27 -3.18 -1.49 14.77
N GLY A 28 -3.04 -1.89 16.05
CA GLY A 28 -1.96 -2.72 16.56
C GLY A 28 -2.06 -4.21 16.18
N GLY A 29 -3.24 -4.68 15.75
CA GLY A 29 -3.40 -5.99 15.13
C GLY A 29 -3.30 -5.98 13.60
N ILE A 30 -3.61 -4.83 12.97
CA ILE A 30 -3.76 -4.75 11.51
C ILE A 30 -2.43 -4.46 10.81
N LEU A 31 -1.60 -3.51 11.27
CA LEU A 31 -0.44 -3.02 10.50
C LEU A 31 0.92 -3.47 11.05
N THR A 32 1.08 -4.74 11.40
CA THR A 32 2.36 -5.30 11.89
C THR A 32 3.06 -6.14 10.82
N LYS A 33 4.37 -6.36 10.96
CA LYS A 33 5.16 -7.23 10.07
C LYS A 33 4.56 -8.64 9.94
N ASN A 34 4.06 -9.21 11.05
CA ASN A 34 3.47 -10.56 11.07
C ASN A 34 2.17 -10.66 10.27
N ASN A 35 1.45 -9.55 10.09
CA ASN A 35 0.23 -9.47 9.30
C ASN A 35 0.48 -8.80 7.94
N HIS A 36 1.73 -8.82 7.44
CA HIS A 36 2.11 -8.15 6.19
C HIS A 36 1.57 -6.72 6.10
N TYR A 37 1.67 -6.00 7.22
CA TYR A 37 1.18 -4.64 7.40
C TYR A 37 -0.26 -4.44 6.89
N GLY A 38 -1.15 -5.40 7.16
CA GLY A 38 -2.56 -5.35 6.83
C GLY A 38 -2.95 -6.10 5.57
N ALA A 39 -1.97 -6.63 4.83
CA ALA A 39 -2.18 -7.34 3.56
C ALA A 39 -1.62 -8.78 3.60
N PRO A 40 -2.15 -9.70 4.44
CA PRO A 40 -1.61 -11.06 4.58
C PRO A 40 -1.75 -11.94 3.33
N ILE A 41 -2.65 -11.59 2.41
CA ILE A 41 -2.86 -12.29 1.15
C ILE A 41 -2.22 -11.42 0.04
N PRO A 42 -1.20 -11.91 -0.69
CA PRO A 42 -0.52 -11.13 -1.70
C PRO A 42 -1.42 -10.82 -2.91
N PRO A 43 -1.10 -9.78 -3.70
CA PRO A 43 -2.04 -9.21 -4.67
C PRO A 43 -2.33 -10.11 -5.89
N TRP A 44 -1.57 -11.20 -6.09
CA TRP A 44 -1.86 -12.19 -7.14
C TRP A 44 -2.79 -13.32 -6.69
N LYS A 45 -3.25 -13.31 -5.43
CA LYS A 45 -4.14 -14.34 -4.86
C LYS A 45 -5.56 -13.81 -4.69
N GLU A 46 -6.53 -14.70 -4.89
CA GLU A 46 -7.95 -14.38 -4.66
C GLU A 46 -8.20 -13.97 -3.20
N GLY A 47 -9.05 -12.97 -3.00
CA GLY A 47 -9.39 -12.44 -1.67
C GLY A 47 -8.35 -11.47 -1.09
N CYS A 48 -7.33 -11.07 -1.86
CA CYS A 48 -6.39 -10.04 -1.44
C CYS A 48 -7.09 -8.67 -1.26
N TYR A 49 -6.58 -7.86 -0.34
CA TYR A 49 -6.99 -6.48 -0.16
C TYR A 49 -5.79 -5.64 0.31
N PRO A 50 -5.71 -4.35 -0.09
CA PRO A 50 -4.58 -3.50 0.29
C PRO A 50 -4.58 -3.23 1.78
N GLY A 51 -3.39 -3.26 2.39
CA GLY A 51 -3.24 -3.06 3.84
C GLY A 51 -3.33 -1.59 4.26
N TRP A 52 -2.95 -0.69 3.36
CA TRP A 52 -2.81 0.74 3.65
C TRP A 52 -2.94 1.59 2.39
N TYR A 53 -3.16 2.89 2.60
CA TYR A 53 -3.11 3.91 1.55
C TYR A 53 -2.17 5.05 1.94
N TYR A 54 -1.26 5.41 1.03
CA TYR A 54 -0.36 6.56 1.18
C TYR A 54 -0.42 7.45 -0.06
N GLY A 55 -1.24 8.50 0.03
CA GLY A 55 -1.50 9.44 -1.05
C GLY A 55 -2.40 10.59 -0.59
N ASN A 56 -2.66 11.55 -1.47
CA ASN A 56 -3.45 12.75 -1.21
C ASN A 56 -4.93 12.58 -1.59
N ASN A 57 -5.27 11.56 -2.38
CA ASN A 57 -6.60 11.28 -2.91
C ASN A 57 -7.38 10.23 -2.08
N HIS A 58 -7.39 10.34 -0.75
CA HIS A 58 -8.01 9.35 0.15
C HIS A 58 -9.47 9.02 -0.19
N GLY A 59 -10.25 9.98 -0.70
CA GLY A 59 -11.64 9.75 -1.13
C GLY A 59 -11.81 8.66 -2.21
N LYS A 60 -10.75 8.31 -2.94
CA LYS A 60 -10.76 7.25 -3.96
C LYS A 60 -10.65 5.84 -3.39
N THR A 61 -10.35 5.69 -2.11
CA THR A 61 -10.15 4.38 -1.46
C THR A 61 -11.43 3.76 -0.90
N GLY A 62 -12.55 4.48 -0.91
CA GLY A 62 -13.79 4.04 -0.27
C GLY A 62 -13.79 4.08 1.26
N GLY A 63 -12.69 4.51 1.90
CA GLY A 63 -12.61 4.79 3.35
C GLY A 63 -12.41 3.58 4.26
N TYR A 64 -12.15 2.39 3.71
CA TYR A 64 -12.00 1.14 4.48
C TYR A 64 -10.55 0.76 4.81
N ILE A 65 -9.57 1.47 4.24
CA ILE A 65 -8.15 1.21 4.46
C ILE A 65 -7.48 2.35 5.23
N PRO A 66 -6.54 2.06 6.15
CA PRO A 66 -5.82 3.08 6.90
C PRO A 66 -5.10 4.10 5.99
N TRP A 67 -5.37 5.39 6.20
CA TRP A 67 -4.72 6.47 5.48
C TRP A 67 -3.48 6.96 6.21
N LEU A 68 -2.30 6.69 5.64
CA LEU A 68 -1.02 6.94 6.30
C LEU A 68 -0.51 8.39 6.17
N LYS A 69 -1.21 9.26 5.42
CA LYS A 69 -0.98 10.72 5.48
C LYS A 69 -1.88 11.43 6.50
N ASP A 70 -2.79 10.70 7.16
CA ASP A 70 -3.59 11.28 8.23
C ASP A 70 -2.71 11.56 9.46
N GLY A 71 -2.73 12.80 9.94
CA GLY A 71 -1.87 13.23 11.03
C GLY A 71 -2.16 12.56 12.37
N LEU A 72 -3.38 12.06 12.60
CA LEU A 72 -3.74 11.35 13.83
C LEU A 72 -3.32 9.88 13.74
N VAL A 73 -3.66 9.19 12.64
CA VAL A 73 -3.23 7.81 12.38
C VAL A 73 -1.70 7.73 12.44
N CYS A 74 -1.03 8.68 11.81
CA CYS A 74 0.42 8.64 11.74
C CYS A 74 1.10 8.80 13.10
N LYS A 75 0.67 9.78 13.91
CA LYS A 75 1.20 9.97 15.27
C LYS A 75 1.00 8.74 16.16
N LEU A 76 -0.11 8.03 15.99
CA LEU A 76 -0.39 6.80 16.74
C LEU A 76 0.55 5.67 16.32
N LEU A 77 0.78 5.49 15.02
CA LEU A 77 1.69 4.48 14.49
C LEU A 77 3.16 4.75 14.88
N ASP A 78 3.55 6.02 14.97
CA ASP A 78 4.89 6.41 15.44
C ASP A 78 5.16 5.93 16.87
N LEU A 79 4.15 5.92 17.74
CA LEU A 79 4.25 5.46 19.13
C LEU A 79 4.30 3.92 19.27
N LEU A 80 3.96 3.18 18.22
CA LEU A 80 3.93 1.71 18.23
C LEU A 80 5.20 1.16 17.54
N PRO A 81 6.13 0.52 18.28
CA PRO A 81 7.44 0.12 17.74
C PRO A 81 7.39 -1.04 16.72
N PHE A 82 6.28 -1.77 16.61
CA PHE A 82 6.14 -2.96 15.76
C PHE A 82 5.19 -2.77 14.56
N CYS A 83 4.66 -1.56 14.39
CA CYS A 83 3.74 -1.22 13.32
C CYS A 83 4.46 -0.56 12.14
N ILE A 84 3.79 -0.50 10.99
CA ILE A 84 4.25 0.31 9.85
C ILE A 84 4.48 1.75 10.31
N LYS A 85 5.63 2.32 9.95
CA LYS A 85 5.88 3.74 10.12
C LYS A 85 5.27 4.47 8.93
N CYS A 86 4.71 5.64 9.19
CA CYS A 86 4.23 6.46 8.09
C CYS A 86 5.44 7.13 7.45
N PRO A 87 5.54 7.08 6.12
CA PRO A 87 6.57 7.80 5.42
C PRO A 87 6.53 9.27 5.78
N LYS A 88 7.69 9.79 6.17
CA LYS A 88 7.85 11.23 6.35
C LYS A 88 7.78 11.89 4.97
N PRO A 89 7.10 13.04 4.84
CA PRO A 89 7.14 13.81 3.60
C PRO A 89 8.60 14.01 3.19
N GLN A 90 8.95 13.63 1.96
CA GLN A 90 10.27 13.96 1.44
C GLN A 90 10.40 15.48 1.40
N PRO A 91 11.55 16.04 1.84
CA PRO A 91 11.77 17.48 1.78
C PRO A 91 11.64 17.94 0.32
N PRO A 92 11.09 19.15 0.08
CA PRO A 92 10.99 19.68 -1.28
C PRO A 92 12.39 19.69 -1.92
N PRO A 93 12.50 19.30 -3.22
CA PRO A 93 13.79 19.31 -3.89
C PRO A 93 14.40 20.72 -3.81
N PRO A 94 15.72 20.84 -3.61
CA PRO A 94 16.37 22.13 -3.60
C PRO A 94 16.04 22.89 -4.89
N SER A 95 15.67 24.16 -4.76
CA SER A 95 15.60 25.07 -5.90
C SER A 95 17.00 25.17 -6.51
N TYR A 96 17.12 24.95 -7.83
CA TYR A 96 18.33 24.85 -8.68
C TYR A 96 18.77 23.41 -9.01
N PRO A 97 19.11 23.15 -10.30
CA PRO A 97 18.90 21.84 -10.92
C PRO A 97 19.71 20.77 -10.18
N PRO A 98 19.04 19.78 -9.57
CA PRO A 98 19.75 18.72 -8.89
C PRO A 98 20.52 17.88 -9.92
N PRO A 99 21.66 17.28 -9.53
CA PRO A 99 22.20 16.12 -10.23
C PRO A 99 21.05 15.10 -10.47
N PRO A 100 21.10 14.26 -11.52
CA PRO A 100 20.14 13.17 -11.70
C PRO A 100 19.95 12.49 -10.35
N PRO A 101 18.72 12.36 -9.83
CA PRO A 101 18.51 11.83 -8.50
C PRO A 101 19.12 10.44 -8.43
N HIS A 102 20.31 10.30 -7.83
CA HIS A 102 20.77 9.04 -7.27
C HIS A 102 19.98 8.86 -5.99
N ASP A 103 18.71 8.56 -6.17
CA ASP A 103 17.70 8.57 -5.14
C ASP A 103 17.67 7.24 -4.37
N GLY A 104 18.70 6.42 -4.57
CA GLY A 104 18.89 5.11 -3.96
C GLY A 104 18.20 3.97 -4.69
N TYR A 105 17.53 4.22 -5.83
CA TYR A 105 16.83 3.17 -6.57
C TYR A 105 17.19 3.16 -8.05
N THR A 106 17.13 1.97 -8.63
CA THR A 106 17.28 1.72 -10.07
C THR A 106 15.98 1.13 -10.60
N GLU A 107 15.36 1.77 -11.60
CA GLU A 107 14.29 1.15 -12.37
C GLU A 107 14.86 -0.03 -13.16
N VAL A 108 14.37 -1.23 -12.89
CA VAL A 108 14.86 -2.48 -13.50
C VAL A 108 13.96 -2.96 -14.63
N PHE A 109 12.71 -2.50 -14.67
CA PHE A 109 11.79 -2.63 -15.80
C PHE A 109 10.64 -1.62 -15.68
N SER A 110 9.97 -1.33 -16.80
CA SER A 110 8.78 -0.49 -16.85
C SER A 110 7.90 -0.81 -18.08
N GLY A 111 6.63 -0.40 -18.02
CA GLY A 111 5.68 -0.56 -19.13
C GLY A 111 5.22 -2.01 -19.37
N TYR A 112 5.30 -2.87 -18.36
CA TYR A 112 4.92 -4.28 -18.49
C TYR A 112 3.44 -4.52 -18.18
N ASP A 113 2.89 -5.58 -18.75
CA ASP A 113 1.50 -6.04 -18.55
C ASP A 113 1.40 -7.14 -17.47
N GLY A 114 2.42 -7.28 -16.63
CA GLY A 114 2.41 -8.17 -15.47
C GLY A 114 3.08 -7.56 -14.25
N ALA A 115 2.59 -7.93 -13.08
CA ALA A 115 3.13 -7.55 -11.78
C ALA A 115 4.03 -8.66 -11.22
N ILE A 116 4.91 -8.29 -10.30
CA ILE A 116 5.79 -9.24 -9.62
C ILE A 116 4.96 -10.22 -8.79
N GLN A 117 5.30 -11.51 -8.91
CA GLN A 117 4.83 -12.57 -8.04
C GLN A 117 6.05 -13.32 -7.49
N ALA A 118 6.28 -13.20 -6.18
CA ALA A 118 7.44 -13.78 -5.52
C ALA A 118 7.17 -14.11 -4.04
N ASP A 119 7.97 -15.04 -3.49
CA ASP A 119 7.77 -15.60 -2.13
C ASP A 119 8.27 -14.68 -1.01
N ASP A 120 9.06 -13.67 -1.33
CA ASP A 120 9.65 -12.70 -0.41
C ASP A 120 8.81 -11.42 -0.27
N TYR A 121 7.53 -11.53 -0.60
CA TYR A 121 6.50 -10.53 -0.41
C TYR A 121 6.44 -9.99 1.03
N LEU A 122 6.38 -8.66 1.17
CA LEU A 122 6.30 -7.97 2.45
C LEU A 122 4.90 -7.43 2.73
N THR A 123 4.33 -6.66 1.80
CA THR A 123 3.01 -6.00 1.92
C THR A 123 2.62 -5.42 0.57
N PHE A 124 1.34 -5.08 0.40
CA PHE A 124 0.94 -4.14 -0.65
C PHE A 124 -0.07 -3.11 -0.13
N GLY A 125 -0.08 -1.95 -0.78
CA GLY A 125 -1.02 -0.87 -0.52
C GLY A 125 -1.32 -0.10 -1.79
N LEU A 126 -2.07 1.00 -1.62
CA LEU A 126 -2.40 1.91 -2.71
C LEU A 126 -1.67 3.24 -2.52
N VAL A 127 -1.24 3.84 -3.62
CA VAL A 127 -0.55 5.14 -3.65
C VAL A 127 -1.00 5.99 -4.83
N ASP A 128 -0.66 7.29 -4.80
CA ASP A 128 -0.94 8.18 -5.92
C ASP A 128 0.22 8.22 -6.93
N THR A 129 1.46 8.01 -6.48
CA THR A 129 2.66 8.17 -7.31
C THR A 129 3.71 7.10 -7.01
N VAL A 130 4.64 6.91 -7.96
CA VAL A 130 5.84 6.07 -7.76
C VAL A 130 6.67 6.56 -6.56
N ALA A 131 6.78 7.88 -6.38
CA ALA A 131 7.49 8.48 -5.25
C ALA A 131 6.84 8.16 -3.90
N ASP A 132 5.50 8.09 -3.84
CA ASP A 132 4.78 7.66 -2.65
C ASP A 132 5.06 6.17 -2.33
N CYS A 133 5.10 5.29 -3.35
CA CYS A 133 5.46 3.88 -3.17
C CYS A 133 6.90 3.69 -2.66
N LYS A 134 7.82 4.47 -3.23
CA LYS A 134 9.20 4.50 -2.78
C LYS A 134 9.31 4.90 -1.31
N ALA A 135 8.63 5.97 -0.90
CA ALA A 135 8.64 6.44 0.48
C ALA A 135 8.13 5.35 1.45
N MET A 136 7.16 4.54 1.03
CA MET A 136 6.71 3.36 1.78
C MET A 136 7.80 2.28 1.86
N CYS A 137 8.52 1.98 0.77
CA CYS A 137 9.62 1.02 0.79
C CYS A 137 10.81 1.50 1.65
N ASP A 138 11.04 2.80 1.78
CA ASP A 138 12.08 3.32 2.66
C ASP A 138 11.77 3.10 4.16
N ASP A 139 10.49 3.05 4.52
CA ASP A 139 10.02 2.91 5.91
C ASP A 139 9.63 1.47 6.31
N VAL A 140 9.31 0.60 5.34
CA VAL A 140 9.02 -0.81 5.61
C VAL A 140 10.32 -1.59 5.81
N GLU A 141 10.49 -2.15 7.00
CA GLU A 141 11.67 -2.91 7.38
C GLU A 141 11.93 -4.08 6.41
N GLY A 142 13.13 -4.07 5.82
CA GLY A 142 13.56 -5.11 4.88
C GLY A 142 13.09 -4.91 3.45
N CYS A 143 12.40 -3.82 3.12
CA CYS A 143 12.06 -3.52 1.73
C CYS A 143 13.29 -3.07 0.93
N THR A 144 13.59 -3.82 -0.11
CA THR A 144 14.69 -3.56 -1.05
C THR A 144 14.17 -3.39 -2.48
N PHE A 145 12.92 -3.77 -2.73
CA PHE A 145 12.31 -3.66 -4.04
C PHE A 145 10.84 -3.32 -3.94
N PHE A 146 10.35 -2.53 -4.90
CA PHE A 146 8.92 -2.28 -5.04
C PHE A 146 8.48 -2.37 -6.50
N ASN A 147 7.27 -2.91 -6.71
CA ASN A 147 6.60 -2.96 -8.00
C ASN A 147 5.34 -2.10 -7.95
N THR A 148 5.25 -1.15 -8.87
CA THR A 148 4.08 -0.32 -9.07
C THR A 148 3.34 -0.73 -10.33
N TYR A 149 2.01 -0.77 -10.27
CA TYR A 149 1.18 -1.09 -11.44
C TYR A 149 -0.27 -0.62 -11.23
N TYR A 150 -1.02 -0.50 -12.31
CA TYR A 150 -2.48 -0.37 -12.23
C TYR A 150 -3.13 -1.75 -12.25
N ASP A 151 -4.02 -1.99 -11.29
CA ASP A 151 -4.92 -3.14 -11.28
C ASP A 151 -6.28 -2.69 -11.82
N ILE A 152 -6.57 -3.02 -13.08
CA ILE A 152 -7.71 -2.47 -13.81
C ILE A 152 -8.91 -3.42 -13.67
N ASN A 153 -9.98 -2.95 -13.05
CA ASN A 153 -11.17 -3.76 -12.75
C ASN A 153 -12.17 -3.85 -13.92
N GLY A 154 -11.69 -4.09 -15.14
CA GLY A 154 -12.49 -4.43 -16.32
C GLY A 154 -13.57 -3.43 -16.77
N LYS A 155 -13.73 -2.28 -16.09
CA LYS A 155 -14.77 -1.29 -16.39
C LYS A 155 -14.26 0.15 -16.34
N ASP A 156 -13.37 0.44 -15.39
CA ASP A 156 -12.75 1.75 -15.20
C ASP A 156 -11.29 1.53 -14.76
N ASP A 157 -10.37 2.37 -15.22
CA ASP A 157 -9.00 2.35 -14.74
C ASP A 157 -9.00 2.60 -13.23
N SER A 158 -8.27 1.79 -12.45
CA SER A 158 -8.03 2.13 -11.04
C SER A 158 -7.29 3.47 -11.03
N PRO A 159 -7.84 4.52 -10.40
CA PRO A 159 -7.17 5.82 -10.36
C PRO A 159 -5.97 5.85 -9.41
N LEU A 160 -5.69 4.73 -8.72
CA LEU A 160 -4.61 4.57 -7.75
C LEU A 160 -3.63 3.50 -8.25
N LEU A 161 -2.35 3.75 -8.01
CA LEU A 161 -1.28 2.77 -8.21
C LEU A 161 -1.32 1.73 -7.10
N THR A 162 -1.27 0.46 -7.47
CA THR A 162 -0.88 -0.58 -6.52
C THR A 162 0.62 -0.49 -6.28
N CYS A 163 1.03 -0.58 -5.02
CA CYS A 163 2.41 -0.60 -4.57
C CYS A 163 2.67 -1.89 -3.80
N ALA A 164 3.37 -2.84 -4.42
CA ALA A 164 3.76 -4.11 -3.81
C ALA A 164 5.24 -4.08 -3.42
N LEU A 165 5.54 -4.46 -2.17
CA LEU A 165 6.88 -4.38 -1.57
C LEU A 165 7.48 -5.77 -1.36
N PHE A 166 8.76 -5.91 -1.64
CA PHE A 166 9.50 -7.18 -1.61
C PHE A 166 10.87 -7.00 -0.94
N LYS A 167 11.40 -8.11 -0.43
CA LYS A 167 12.67 -8.15 0.31
C LYS A 167 13.90 -8.20 -0.60
N TYR A 168 13.76 -8.76 -1.79
CA TYR A 168 14.83 -8.95 -2.76
C TYR A 168 14.50 -8.22 -4.06
N CYS A 169 15.53 -7.88 -4.83
CA CYS A 169 15.33 -7.29 -6.14
C CYS A 169 14.84 -8.32 -7.14
N HIS A 170 13.82 -7.94 -7.90
CA HIS A 170 13.24 -8.72 -8.97
C HIS A 170 13.50 -8.07 -10.32
N THR A 171 13.34 -8.85 -11.38
CA THR A 171 13.40 -8.36 -12.76
C THR A 171 12.08 -8.65 -13.46
N LYS A 172 11.96 -8.27 -14.73
CA LYS A 172 10.74 -8.50 -15.52
C LYS A 172 10.37 -9.98 -15.65
N GLU A 173 11.33 -10.89 -15.44
CA GLU A 173 11.12 -12.34 -15.48
C GLU A 173 10.15 -12.81 -14.37
N ASP A 174 10.10 -12.09 -13.24
CA ASP A 174 9.18 -12.35 -12.13
C ASP A 174 7.82 -11.63 -12.31
N ALA A 175 7.68 -10.80 -13.35
CA ALA A 175 6.47 -10.02 -13.66
C ALA A 175 5.37 -10.88 -14.34
N ILE A 176 5.02 -11.98 -13.70
CA ILE A 176 4.16 -13.04 -14.25
C ILE A 176 2.69 -12.93 -13.81
N ASN A 177 2.35 -12.11 -12.81
CA ASN A 177 0.97 -11.87 -12.43
C ASN A 177 0.29 -10.98 -13.47
N LYS A 178 -0.54 -11.56 -14.34
CA LYS A 178 -1.29 -10.82 -15.37
C LYS A 178 -2.66 -10.30 -14.90
N GLY A 179 -3.00 -10.51 -13.63
CA GLY A 179 -4.36 -10.33 -13.13
C GLY A 179 -5.17 -11.60 -13.40
N GLY A 180 -6.45 -11.44 -13.76
CA GLY A 180 -7.36 -12.58 -13.97
C GLY A 180 -8.11 -13.00 -12.71
N GLN A 181 -8.00 -12.26 -11.61
CA GLN A 181 -8.82 -12.46 -10.43
C GLN A 181 -10.21 -11.84 -10.64
N ASN A 182 -11.25 -12.54 -10.16
CA ASN A 182 -12.61 -12.02 -10.17
C ASN A 182 -12.75 -11.00 -9.04
N GLN A 183 -12.95 -9.73 -9.38
CA GLN A 183 -13.24 -8.70 -8.39
C GLN A 183 -14.70 -8.91 -7.94
N ILE A 184 -14.94 -8.92 -6.63
CA ILE A 184 -16.20 -9.37 -6.03
C ILE A 184 -17.42 -8.71 -6.70
N GLY A 185 -18.25 -9.51 -7.39
CA GLY A 185 -19.67 -9.21 -7.64
C GLY A 185 -20.11 -8.88 -9.06
N ASP A 186 -19.22 -8.66 -10.03
CA ASP A 186 -19.62 -8.32 -11.41
C ASP A 186 -19.16 -9.30 -12.50
N GLY A 187 -18.35 -10.30 -12.14
CA GLY A 187 -17.86 -11.33 -13.06
C GLY A 187 -16.76 -10.86 -14.01
N ARG A 188 -16.24 -9.63 -13.83
CA ARG A 188 -15.14 -9.10 -14.65
C ARG A 188 -13.81 -9.47 -14.03
N LEU A 189 -12.91 -9.94 -14.89
CA LEU A 189 -11.54 -10.20 -14.51
C LEU A 189 -10.75 -8.89 -14.53
N ASN A 190 -9.91 -8.70 -13.53
CA ASN A 190 -8.94 -7.61 -13.54
C ASN A 190 -7.76 -7.93 -14.50
N TYR A 191 -7.00 -6.90 -14.86
CA TYR A 191 -5.73 -7.07 -15.58
C TYR A 191 -4.72 -6.01 -15.16
N ILE A 192 -3.44 -6.33 -15.33
CA ILE A 192 -2.32 -5.47 -14.92
C ILE A 192 -1.88 -4.58 -16.08
N LYS A 193 -1.59 -3.31 -15.78
CA LYS A 193 -1.09 -2.32 -16.75
C LYS A 193 -0.01 -1.42 -16.15
N ASP A 194 0.89 -0.95 -17.02
CA ASP A 194 1.97 0.01 -16.74
C ASP A 194 2.81 -0.39 -15.52
N SER A 195 3.13 -1.68 -15.44
CA SER A 195 3.93 -2.25 -14.36
C SER A 195 5.39 -1.82 -14.48
N ALA A 196 5.96 -1.36 -13.37
CA ALA A 196 7.35 -0.96 -13.24
C ALA A 196 7.96 -1.45 -11.93
N GLY A 197 9.24 -1.81 -11.95
CA GLY A 197 9.97 -2.36 -10.82
C GLY A 197 11.20 -1.52 -10.49
N TYR A 198 11.44 -1.32 -9.19
CA TYR A 198 12.51 -0.47 -8.69
C TYR A 198 13.29 -1.21 -7.60
N CYS A 199 14.59 -1.39 -7.82
CA CYS A 199 15.52 -2.04 -6.90
C CYS A 199 16.36 -1.00 -6.17
N LYS A 200 16.46 -1.12 -4.83
CA LYS A 200 17.33 -0.27 -4.01
C LYS A 200 18.80 -0.62 -4.30
N ALA A 201 19.61 0.40 -4.55
CA ALA A 201 21.04 0.30 -4.86
C ALA A 201 21.90 -0.07 -3.65
#